data_AF-A0A8T7F375-F1
#
_entry.id   AF-A0A8T7F375-F1
#
_cell.length_a   1.000
_cell.length_b   1.000
_cell.length_c   1.000
_cell.angle_alpha   90.00
_cell.angle_beta   90.00
_cell.angle_gamma   90.00
#
_symmetry.space_group_name_H-M   'P 1'
#
loop_
_entity.id
_entity.type
_entity.pdbx_description
1 polymer ?
#
loop_
_entity_poly.entity_id
_entity_poly.type
_entity_poly.pdbx_seq_one_letter_code
_entity_poly.pdbx_strand_id
1 'polypeptide(L)'
;MILLPIDLAFIAAEAINRADDYDAFRYFVELDERTDAELDALVEKIAAPIIAAIDCKQCANCCRSLDVYLTESDAERLAAGSFIPLERLLNDTVDRDRADENGEWGVFRHKPCQFLKGKLCSVYEHRPESCRMYPVFTPDFRWTIEEILGGVGLCPIIYHTIEQLQQELGW
;
A
#
# COMPACT_ATOMS: atom_id res chain seq x y z
N MET A 1 7.16 -3.72 -23.74
CA MET A 1 6.48 -3.36 -22.48
C MET A 1 6.13 -4.67 -21.80
N ILE A 2 6.74 -4.97 -20.65
CA ILE A 2 6.43 -6.21 -19.91
C ILE A 2 5.01 -6.04 -19.37
N LEU A 3 4.09 -6.92 -19.77
CA LEU A 3 2.74 -6.96 -19.24
C LEU A 3 2.78 -7.76 -17.93
N LEU A 4 2.79 -7.06 -16.81
CA LEU A 4 2.71 -7.68 -15.48
C LEU A 4 1.24 -8.05 -15.18
N PRO A 5 0.93 -9.32 -14.92
CA PRO A 5 -0.44 -9.75 -14.62
C PRO A 5 -0.97 -9.09 -13.33
N ILE A 6 -2.25 -8.68 -13.34
CA ILE A 6 -2.93 -8.06 -12.19
C ILE A 6 -4.12 -8.89 -11.69
N ASP A 7 -4.12 -10.19 -11.95
CA ASP A 7 -5.18 -11.10 -11.50
C ASP A 7 -5.13 -11.23 -9.97
N LEU A 8 -6.03 -10.50 -9.31
CA LEU A 8 -6.09 -10.47 -7.84
C LEU A 8 -6.43 -11.84 -7.23
N ALA A 9 -7.20 -12.68 -7.93
CA ALA A 9 -7.55 -14.00 -7.40
C ALA A 9 -6.33 -14.93 -7.43
N PHE A 10 -5.57 -14.88 -8.52
CA PHE A 10 -4.30 -15.58 -8.63
C PHE A 10 -3.30 -15.09 -7.57
N ILE A 11 -3.06 -13.76 -7.49
CA ILE A 11 -2.09 -13.16 -6.56
C ILE A 11 -2.45 -13.50 -5.11
N ALA A 12 -3.72 -13.39 -4.72
CA ALA A 12 -4.15 -13.72 -3.37
C ALA A 12 -3.98 -15.21 -3.05
N ALA A 13 -4.28 -16.11 -4.01
CA ALA A 13 -4.07 -17.54 -3.83
C ALA A 13 -2.58 -17.89 -3.72
N GLU A 14 -1.74 -17.28 -4.54
CA GLU A 14 -0.29 -17.49 -4.52
C GLU A 14 0.33 -17.00 -3.20
N ALA A 15 -0.09 -15.83 -2.72
CA ALA A 15 0.33 -15.30 -1.43
C ALA A 15 0.02 -16.25 -0.26
N ILE A 16 -1.13 -16.93 -0.32
CA ILE A 16 -1.51 -17.94 0.69
C ILE A 16 -0.67 -19.20 0.53
N ASN A 17 -0.50 -19.70 -0.69
CA ASN A 17 0.25 -20.93 -0.96
C ASN A 17 1.73 -20.81 -0.61
N ARG A 18 2.30 -19.61 -0.70
CA ARG A 18 3.71 -19.30 -0.44
C ARG A 18 3.93 -18.53 0.86
N ALA A 19 2.97 -18.53 1.78
CA ALA A 19 3.08 -17.78 3.04
C ALA A 19 4.35 -18.13 3.84
N ASP A 20 4.66 -19.42 3.98
CA ASP A 20 5.87 -19.87 4.68
C ASP A 20 7.17 -19.48 3.93
N ASP A 21 7.13 -19.44 2.60
CA ASP A 21 8.27 -19.01 1.77
C ASP A 21 8.53 -17.50 1.92
N TYR A 22 7.48 -16.68 1.96
CA TYR A 22 7.61 -15.25 2.23
C TYR A 22 8.11 -14.96 3.65
N ASP A 23 7.67 -15.72 4.67
CA ASP A 23 8.19 -15.57 6.03
C ASP A 23 9.69 -15.94 6.11
N ALA A 24 10.10 -17.01 5.43
CA ALA A 24 11.51 -17.37 5.32
C ALA A 24 12.33 -16.30 4.58
N PHE A 25 11.78 -15.74 3.49
CA PHE A 25 12.41 -14.66 2.74
C PHE A 25 12.55 -13.37 3.56
N ARG A 26 11.60 -13.08 4.47
CA ARG A 26 11.70 -11.97 5.42
C ARG A 26 13.00 -12.05 6.22
N TYR A 27 13.26 -13.19 6.86
CA TYR A 27 14.49 -13.42 7.62
C TYR A 27 15.74 -13.33 6.76
N PHE A 28 15.67 -13.80 5.51
CA PHE A 28 16.77 -13.66 4.56
C PHE A 28 17.12 -12.18 4.30
N VAL A 29 16.12 -11.33 4.10
CA VAL A 29 16.31 -9.88 3.90
C VAL A 29 16.82 -9.19 5.17
N GLU A 30 16.29 -9.56 6.34
CA GLU A 30 16.74 -9.03 7.65
C GLU A 30 18.23 -9.32 7.92
N LEU A 31 18.74 -10.43 7.39
CA LEU A 31 20.13 -10.87 7.53
C LEU A 31 21.03 -10.51 6.33
N ASP A 32 20.51 -9.83 5.31
CA ASP A 32 21.30 -9.43 4.14
C ASP A 32 22.43 -8.48 4.57
N GLU A 33 23.66 -8.77 4.13
CA GLU A 33 24.88 -8.04 4.54
C GLU A 33 24.98 -6.62 3.96
N ARG A 34 24.14 -6.26 2.97
CA ARG A 34 24.09 -4.89 2.43
C ARG A 34 23.73 -3.88 3.52
N THR A 35 24.21 -2.66 3.39
CA THR A 35 23.72 -1.55 4.22
C THR A 35 22.24 -1.26 3.92
N ASP A 36 21.51 -0.64 4.86
CA ASP A 36 20.10 -0.24 4.63
C ASP A 36 19.96 0.60 3.36
N ALA A 37 20.87 1.53 3.12
CA ALA A 37 20.87 2.39 1.93
C ALA A 37 21.11 1.62 0.62
N GLU A 38 21.96 0.58 0.62
CA GLU A 38 22.17 -0.28 -0.55
C GLU A 38 20.95 -1.16 -0.84
N LEU A 39 20.29 -1.65 0.21
CA LEU A 39 19.06 -2.43 0.09
C LEU A 39 17.91 -1.57 -0.43
N ASP A 40 17.70 -0.38 0.14
CA ASP A 40 16.70 0.58 -0.34
C ASP A 40 16.94 0.94 -1.82
N ALA A 41 18.19 1.22 -2.21
CA ALA A 41 18.53 1.52 -3.60
C ALA A 41 18.25 0.34 -4.56
N LEU A 42 18.48 -0.89 -4.11
CA LEU A 42 18.13 -2.09 -4.88
C LEU A 42 16.61 -2.21 -5.07
N VAL A 43 15.85 -2.04 -3.99
CA VAL A 43 14.40 -2.15 -4.00
C VAL A 43 13.78 -1.06 -4.86
N GLU A 44 14.25 0.19 -4.77
CA GLU A 44 13.80 1.29 -5.63
C GLU A 44 14.06 1.00 -7.12
N LYS A 45 15.25 0.48 -7.45
CA LYS A 45 15.61 0.10 -8.81
C LYS A 45 14.67 -0.97 -9.38
N ILE A 46 14.20 -1.88 -8.54
CA ILE A 46 13.25 -2.94 -8.91
C ILE A 46 11.81 -2.41 -8.98
N ALA A 47 11.36 -1.68 -7.97
CA ALA A 47 9.99 -1.23 -7.82
C ALA A 47 9.62 -0.16 -8.85
N ALA A 48 10.52 0.78 -9.18
CA ALA A 48 10.24 1.89 -10.09
C ALA A 48 9.66 1.46 -11.46
N PRO A 49 10.28 0.52 -12.22
CA PRO A 49 9.70 0.05 -13.49
C PRO A 49 8.38 -0.72 -13.31
N ILE A 50 8.18 -1.40 -12.18
CA ILE A 50 6.95 -2.17 -11.88
C ILE A 50 5.79 -1.21 -11.59
N ILE A 51 6.02 -0.20 -10.74
CA ILE A 51 5.08 0.88 -10.45
C ILE A 51 4.67 1.58 -11.74
N ALA A 52 5.62 1.85 -12.64
CA ALA A 52 5.34 2.48 -13.92
C ALA A 52 4.53 1.59 -14.89
N ALA A 53 4.63 0.26 -14.75
CA ALA A 53 3.97 -0.71 -15.63
C ALA A 53 2.53 -1.05 -15.21
N ILE A 54 2.16 -0.81 -13.95
CA ILE A 54 0.87 -1.23 -13.39
C ILE A 54 -0.02 -0.01 -13.11
N ASP A 55 -1.16 0.07 -13.81
CA ASP A 55 -2.19 1.06 -13.49
C ASP A 55 -2.99 0.64 -12.23
N CYS A 56 -2.62 1.20 -11.08
CA CYS A 56 -3.26 0.91 -9.80
C CYS A 56 -4.76 1.26 -9.75
N LYS A 57 -5.26 2.07 -10.71
CA LYS A 57 -6.69 2.40 -10.85
C LYS A 57 -7.53 1.22 -11.38
N GLN A 58 -6.90 0.16 -11.86
CA GLN A 58 -7.59 -1.00 -12.44
C GLN A 58 -8.11 -2.00 -11.40
N CYS A 59 -7.49 -2.08 -10.21
CA CYS A 59 -7.82 -3.09 -9.21
C CYS A 59 -8.64 -2.52 -8.03
N ALA A 60 -8.30 -1.31 -7.57
CA ALA A 60 -8.90 -0.65 -6.40
C ALA A 60 -8.87 -1.48 -5.10
N ASN A 61 -7.99 -2.49 -5.00
CA ASN A 61 -8.00 -3.43 -3.88
C ASN A 61 -7.61 -2.74 -2.56
N CYS A 62 -6.64 -1.81 -2.62
CA CYS A 62 -6.29 -0.96 -1.47
C CYS A 62 -7.49 -0.17 -0.95
N CYS A 63 -8.26 0.48 -1.83
CA CYS A 63 -9.47 1.22 -1.47
C CYS A 63 -10.59 0.35 -0.87
N ARG A 64 -10.56 -0.96 -1.11
CA ARG A 64 -11.56 -1.91 -0.58
C ARG A 64 -11.19 -2.47 0.78
N SER A 65 -9.89 -2.60 1.06
CA SER A 65 -9.40 -3.52 2.08
C SER A 65 -8.46 -2.89 3.11
N LEU A 66 -7.74 -1.83 2.75
CA LEU A 66 -6.81 -1.16 3.66
C LEU A 66 -7.51 -0.12 4.53
N ASP A 67 -7.06 -0.03 5.78
CA ASP A 67 -7.35 1.13 6.60
C ASP A 67 -6.52 2.30 6.08
N VAL A 68 -7.15 3.48 5.99
CA VAL A 68 -6.51 4.69 5.47
C VAL A 68 -6.42 5.67 6.62
N TYR A 69 -5.20 5.83 7.14
CA TYR A 69 -4.86 6.85 8.11
C TYR A 69 -4.72 8.21 7.43
N LEU A 70 -5.09 9.24 8.17
CA LEU A 70 -5.26 10.61 7.74
C LEU A 70 -4.47 11.53 8.65
N THR A 71 -3.93 12.58 8.05
CA THR A 71 -3.52 13.80 8.73
C THR A 71 -4.64 14.83 8.74
N GLU A 72 -4.48 15.89 9.52
CA GLU A 72 -5.39 17.05 9.48
C GLU A 72 -5.49 17.62 8.06
N SER A 73 -4.36 17.74 7.38
CA SER A 73 -4.30 18.25 6.01
C SER A 73 -4.99 17.33 5.01
N ASP A 74 -4.99 16.01 5.24
CA ASP A 74 -5.79 15.08 4.42
C ASP A 74 -7.29 15.36 4.56
N ALA A 75 -7.78 15.58 5.78
CA ALA A 75 -9.19 15.86 6.01
C ALA A 75 -9.63 17.18 5.37
N GLU A 76 -8.81 18.23 5.45
CA GLU A 76 -9.07 19.51 4.78
C GLU A 76 -9.15 19.35 3.25
N ARG A 77 -8.19 18.63 2.65
CA ARG A 77 -8.19 18.34 1.21
C ARG A 77 -9.43 17.56 0.80
N LEU A 78 -9.80 16.54 1.56
CA LEU A 78 -10.99 15.73 1.29
C LEU A 78 -12.27 16.55 1.39
N ALA A 79 -12.40 17.43 2.39
CA ALA A 79 -13.55 18.32 2.55
C ALA A 79 -13.69 19.24 1.33
N ALA A 80 -12.58 19.85 0.89
CA ALA A 80 -12.54 20.69 -0.31
C ALA A 80 -12.94 19.91 -1.57
N GLY A 81 -12.39 18.72 -1.78
CA GLY A 81 -12.64 17.91 -2.98
C GLY A 81 -14.02 17.27 -3.04
N SER A 82 -14.62 16.97 -1.88
CA SER A 82 -15.96 16.37 -1.78
C SER A 82 -17.08 17.39 -1.68
N PHE A 83 -16.75 18.68 -1.48
CA PHE A 83 -17.69 19.75 -1.15
C PHE A 83 -18.52 19.46 0.11
N ILE A 84 -17.99 18.63 1.02
CA ILE A 84 -18.59 18.34 2.34
C ILE A 84 -17.93 19.28 3.35
N PRO A 85 -18.69 19.98 4.21
CA PRO A 85 -18.10 20.76 5.30
C PRO A 85 -17.19 19.90 6.17
N LEU A 86 -16.00 20.42 6.53
CA LEU A 86 -14.98 19.65 7.26
C LEU A 86 -15.55 19.01 8.53
N GLU A 87 -16.27 19.76 9.36
CA GLU A 87 -16.91 19.23 10.58
C GLU A 87 -17.77 17.99 10.31
N ARG A 88 -18.58 18.05 9.25
CA ARG A 88 -19.43 16.93 8.84
C ARG A 88 -18.58 15.75 8.35
N LEU A 89 -17.54 15.99 7.56
CA LEU A 89 -16.62 14.95 7.11
C LEU A 89 -15.97 14.23 8.30
N LEU A 90 -15.49 14.99 9.29
CA LEU A 90 -14.86 14.41 10.47
C LEU A 90 -15.85 13.53 11.24
N ASN A 91 -17.05 14.04 11.51
CA ASN A 91 -18.07 13.32 12.25
C ASN A 91 -18.53 12.05 11.54
N ASP A 92 -18.84 12.15 10.24
CA ASP A 92 -19.45 11.06 9.48
C ASP A 92 -18.43 9.96 9.12
N THR A 93 -17.13 10.31 9.03
CA THR A 93 -16.20 9.48 8.23
C THR A 93 -14.86 9.17 8.90
N VAL A 94 -14.45 9.95 9.90
CA VAL A 94 -13.16 9.79 10.59
C VAL A 94 -13.39 9.21 11.98
N ASP A 95 -12.66 8.14 12.28
CA ASP A 95 -12.54 7.55 13.60
C ASP A 95 -11.28 8.10 14.28
N ARG A 96 -11.46 8.83 15.39
CA ARG A 96 -10.37 9.41 16.18
C ARG A 96 -9.90 8.47 17.27
N ASP A 97 -10.82 7.73 17.87
CA ASP A 97 -10.53 6.83 18.99
C ASP A 97 -9.70 5.64 18.49
N ARG A 98 -10.11 5.03 17.37
CA ARG A 98 -9.34 3.94 16.73
C ARG A 98 -7.97 4.41 16.20
N ALA A 99 -7.86 5.67 15.81
CA ALA A 99 -6.58 6.23 15.35
C ALA A 99 -5.62 6.44 16.52
N ASP A 100 -6.11 6.96 17.65
CA ASP A 100 -5.32 7.21 18.86
C ASP A 100 -4.69 5.92 19.42
N GLU A 101 -5.39 4.79 19.36
CA GLU A 101 -4.87 3.45 19.71
C GLU A 101 -3.59 3.08 18.93
N ASN A 102 -3.38 3.66 17.75
CA ASN A 102 -2.24 3.42 16.87
C ASN A 102 -1.29 4.63 16.80
N GLY A 103 -1.51 5.67 17.61
CA GLY A 103 -0.71 6.91 17.58
C GLY A 103 -0.95 7.80 16.35
N GLU A 104 -2.07 7.61 15.67
CA GLU A 104 -2.42 8.29 14.42
C GLU A 104 -3.45 9.40 14.63
N TRP A 105 -3.48 10.41 13.74
CA TRP A 105 -4.42 11.53 13.87
C TRP A 105 -5.85 11.10 13.56
N GLY A 106 -6.08 10.31 12.52
CA GLY A 106 -7.42 9.86 12.16
C GLY A 106 -7.37 8.70 11.20
N VAL A 107 -8.44 7.92 11.16
CA VAL A 107 -8.57 6.81 10.21
C VAL A 107 -9.99 6.77 9.66
N PHE A 108 -10.20 6.38 8.40
CA PHE A 108 -11.56 6.20 7.91
C PHE A 108 -12.31 5.11 8.70
N ARG A 109 -13.57 5.38 9.07
CA ARG A 109 -14.40 4.46 9.86
C ARG A 109 -14.69 3.12 9.18
N HIS A 110 -14.83 3.12 7.85
CA HIS A 110 -15.36 1.98 7.12
C HIS A 110 -14.56 1.62 5.86
N LYS A 111 -14.56 0.32 5.58
CA LYS A 111 -14.05 -0.31 4.37
C LYS A 111 -15.21 -1.03 3.68
N PRO A 112 -15.37 -0.95 2.34
CA PRO A 112 -14.56 -0.18 1.41
C PRO A 112 -14.66 1.33 1.66
N CYS A 113 -13.63 2.08 1.26
CA CYS A 113 -13.58 3.53 1.42
C CYS A 113 -14.84 4.18 0.82
N GLN A 114 -15.45 5.10 1.57
CA GLN A 114 -16.68 5.80 1.17
C GLN A 114 -16.57 6.58 -0.15
N PHE A 115 -15.36 6.99 -0.51
CA PHE A 115 -15.09 7.72 -1.74
C PHE A 115 -14.92 6.80 -2.94
N LEU A 116 -14.89 5.47 -2.76
CA LEU A 116 -14.75 4.54 -3.87
C LEU A 116 -16.03 4.49 -4.71
N LYS A 117 -15.91 4.81 -6.01
CA LYS A 117 -16.97 4.66 -7.03
C LYS A 117 -16.51 3.71 -8.12
N GLY A 118 -17.05 2.49 -8.10
CA GLY A 118 -16.57 1.41 -8.96
C GLY A 118 -15.14 1.02 -8.59
N LYS A 119 -14.17 1.50 -9.37
CA LYS A 119 -12.72 1.27 -9.16
C LYS A 119 -11.93 2.56 -8.92
N LEU A 120 -12.58 3.73 -8.97
CA LEU A 120 -11.90 5.02 -8.86
C LEU A 120 -12.44 5.81 -7.67
N CYS A 121 -11.56 6.57 -7.01
CA CYS A 121 -11.96 7.49 -5.96
C CYS A 121 -12.73 8.68 -6.57
N SER A 122 -13.88 9.03 -6.01
CA SER A 122 -14.68 10.20 -6.42
C SER A 122 -13.97 11.52 -6.16
N VAL A 123 -12.97 11.52 -5.29
CA VAL A 123 -12.12 12.67 -4.96
C VAL A 123 -10.65 12.37 -5.27
N TYR A 124 -10.38 11.66 -6.38
CA TYR A 124 -9.05 11.13 -6.69
C TYR A 124 -7.93 12.18 -6.55
N GLU A 125 -8.10 13.38 -7.11
CA GLU A 125 -7.12 14.47 -7.02
C GLU A 125 -6.91 15.04 -5.61
N HIS A 126 -7.82 14.74 -4.68
CA HIS A 126 -7.80 15.19 -3.27
C HIS A 126 -7.63 14.02 -2.30
N ARG A 127 -7.28 12.83 -2.79
CA ARG A 127 -7.07 11.64 -1.96
C ARG A 127 -5.96 11.86 -0.91
N PRO A 128 -5.99 11.11 0.21
CA PRO A 128 -4.97 11.21 1.25
C PRO A 128 -3.57 10.92 0.74
N GLU A 129 -2.55 11.42 1.44
CA GLU A 129 -1.14 11.21 1.06
C GLU A 129 -0.78 9.71 1.09
N SER A 130 -1.24 8.98 2.10
CA SER A 130 -1.13 7.52 2.19
C SER A 130 -1.67 6.82 0.94
N CYS A 131 -2.81 7.27 0.41
CA CYS A 131 -3.37 6.75 -0.84
C CYS A 131 -2.59 7.14 -2.11
N ARG A 132 -1.77 8.20 -2.08
CA ARG A 132 -0.94 8.64 -3.22
C ARG A 132 0.36 7.86 -3.29
N MET A 133 0.96 7.64 -2.13
CA MET A 133 2.27 7.02 -2.00
C MET A 133 2.18 5.50 -2.02
N TYR A 134 1.02 4.90 -1.75
CA TYR A 134 0.89 3.44 -1.70
C TYR A 134 1.14 2.74 -3.06
N PRO A 135 1.93 1.66 -3.09
CA PRO A 135 2.74 1.11 -1.99
C PRO A 135 4.05 1.89 -1.79
N VAL A 136 4.45 2.05 -0.53
CA VAL A 136 5.75 2.61 -0.14
C VAL A 136 6.67 1.43 0.18
N PHE A 137 7.86 1.41 -0.42
CA PHE A 137 8.88 0.38 -0.17
C PHE A 137 10.08 0.92 0.61
N THR A 138 10.42 2.20 0.42
CA THR A 138 11.60 2.85 0.99
C THR A 138 11.23 4.23 1.53
N PRO A 139 12.02 4.81 2.46
CA PRO A 139 13.22 4.23 3.09
C PRO A 139 12.88 3.10 4.07
N ASP A 140 13.92 2.47 4.64
CA ASP A 140 13.82 1.50 5.74
C ASP A 140 13.14 0.19 5.31
N PHE A 141 13.39 -0.28 4.09
CA PHE A 141 12.79 -1.51 3.56
C PHE A 141 13.03 -2.72 4.48
N ARG A 142 14.25 -2.83 5.04
CA ARG A 142 14.60 -3.90 5.99
C ARG A 142 13.69 -3.93 7.21
N TRP A 143 13.26 -2.77 7.69
CA TRP A 143 12.45 -2.63 8.90
C TRP A 143 10.95 -2.76 8.62
N THR A 144 10.54 -2.52 7.38
CA THR A 144 9.13 -2.56 6.94
C THR A 144 8.79 -3.81 6.12
N ILE A 145 9.74 -4.71 5.89
CA ILE A 145 9.57 -5.91 5.04
C ILE A 145 8.39 -6.78 5.48
N GLU A 146 8.15 -6.94 6.78
CA GLU A 146 7.01 -7.73 7.28
C GLU A 146 5.67 -7.13 6.81
N GLU A 147 5.54 -5.81 6.92
CA GLU A 147 4.35 -5.07 6.52
C GLU A 147 4.15 -5.10 5.00
N ILE A 148 5.26 -4.97 4.25
CA ILE A 148 5.27 -5.07 2.79
C ILE A 148 4.84 -6.49 2.36
N LEU A 149 5.38 -7.54 2.99
CA LEU A 149 5.01 -8.93 2.70
C LEU A 149 3.54 -9.20 3.01
N GLY A 150 2.98 -8.59 4.07
CA GLY A 150 1.54 -8.60 4.35
C GLY A 150 0.69 -8.02 3.21
N GLY A 151 1.27 -7.19 2.34
CA GLY A 151 0.63 -6.61 1.16
C GLY A 151 0.72 -7.44 -0.12
N VAL A 152 1.50 -8.53 -0.15
CA VAL A 152 1.76 -9.33 -1.37
C VAL A 152 0.46 -9.86 -1.98
N GLY A 153 -0.41 -10.45 -1.16
CA GLY A 153 -1.71 -10.98 -1.61
C GLY A 153 -2.73 -9.91 -1.98
N LEU A 154 -2.45 -8.64 -1.69
CA LEU A 154 -3.38 -7.53 -1.88
C LEU A 154 -3.03 -6.67 -3.09
N CYS A 155 -1.75 -6.43 -3.33
CA CYS A 155 -1.27 -5.44 -4.29
C CYS A 155 -0.40 -6.10 -5.37
N PRO A 156 -0.79 -6.04 -6.66
CA PRO A 156 0.04 -6.53 -7.75
C PRO A 156 1.42 -5.88 -7.83
N ILE A 157 1.54 -4.60 -7.45
CA ILE A 157 2.84 -3.91 -7.42
C ILE A 157 3.75 -4.55 -6.37
N ILE A 158 3.23 -4.79 -5.16
CA ILE A 158 3.99 -5.44 -4.08
C ILE A 158 4.39 -6.86 -4.51
N TYR A 159 3.44 -7.65 -5.01
CA TYR A 159 3.69 -8.99 -5.49
C TYR A 159 4.86 -9.02 -6.50
N HIS A 160 4.77 -8.27 -7.59
CA HIS A 160 5.82 -8.27 -8.61
C HIS A 160 7.15 -7.72 -8.10
N THR A 161 7.15 -6.74 -7.20
CA THR A 161 8.39 -6.22 -6.60
C THR A 161 9.07 -7.29 -5.75
N ILE A 162 8.33 -8.02 -4.91
CA ILE A 162 8.88 -9.07 -4.06
C ILE A 162 9.37 -10.26 -4.90
N GLU A 163 8.60 -10.70 -5.90
CA GLU A 163 9.01 -11.78 -6.80
C GLU A 163 10.31 -11.43 -7.56
N GLN A 164 10.46 -10.19 -8.02
CA GLN A 164 11.69 -9.75 -8.68
C GLN A 164 12.84 -9.62 -7.69
N LEU A 165 12.59 -9.14 -6.46
CA LEU A 165 13.61 -9.03 -5.43
C LEU A 165 14.16 -10.40 -5.02
N GLN A 166 13.29 -11.40 -4.84
CA GLN A 166 13.70 -12.79 -4.60
C GLN A 166 14.69 -13.27 -5.69
N GLN A 167 14.38 -13.03 -6.96
CA GLN A 167 15.26 -13.39 -8.07
C GLN A 167 16.61 -12.65 -8.05
N GLU A 168 16.61 -11.34 -7.81
CA GLU A 168 17.83 -10.53 -7.77
C GLU A 168 18.76 -10.89 -6.61
N LEU A 169 18.18 -11.36 -5.50
CA LEU A 169 18.94 -11.81 -4.33
C LEU A 169 19.32 -13.30 -4.38
N GLY A 170 18.84 -14.05 -5.38
CA GLY A 170 19.11 -15.47 -5.52
C GLY A 170 18.46 -16.34 -4.45
N TRP A 171 17.27 -15.92 -3.99
CA TRP A 171 16.38 -16.73 -3.14
C TRP A 171 15.95 -18.02 -3.86
#